data_AF-A0A4R4ND62-F1
#
_entry.id   AF-A0A4R4ND62-F1
#
_cell.length_a   1.000
_cell.length_b   1.000
_cell.length_c   1.000
_cell.angle_alpha   90.00
_cell.angle_beta   90.00
_cell.angle_gamma   90.00
#
_symmetry.space_group_name_H-M   'P 1'
#
loop_
_entity.id
_entity.type
_entity.pdbx_description
1 polymer ?
#
loop_
_entity_poly.entity_id
_entity_poly.type
_entity_poly.pdbx_seq_one_letter_code
_entity_poly.pdbx_strand_id
1 'polypeptide(L)'
;MGVIQRFERRLEGMVEGAFARAFKSELQPVEVASAVQREMDDRAAIVAQGRTLVPNDFVVEISQQDGQRLQVYADSLSQELANLAREYAKEQGYSFVGPVRVRFENAGDLATGMFRIRSGVIRGSTVEGGEIRRPVSDVPQGGRGGVFGGHPRLLVTTAVEGSDTTQRTYEINTPVTLLGRGTDCDLRLVDPGVSRHHAEIRVEGPEIALVDLGSTNGSFVNGQPIRRVTLVDGSRVTMGRTTLVFRRDRE
;
A
#
# COMPACT_ATOMS: atom_id res chain seq x y z
N MET A 1 -15.13 -19.09 17.16
CA MET A 1 -14.10 -18.29 17.87
C MET A 1 -14.00 -16.96 17.16
N GLY A 2 -14.03 -15.84 17.88
CA GLY A 2 -13.99 -14.51 17.26
C GLY A 2 -12.62 -14.16 16.67
N VAL A 3 -12.58 -13.23 15.70
CA VAL A 3 -11.36 -12.75 15.05
C VAL A 3 -10.33 -12.20 16.06
N ILE A 4 -10.80 -11.46 17.07
CA ILE A 4 -9.95 -10.86 18.12
C ILE A 4 -9.21 -11.94 18.92
N GLN A 5 -9.87 -13.03 19.29
CA GLN A 5 -9.26 -14.14 20.05
C GLN A 5 -8.20 -14.92 19.24
N ARG A 6 -8.20 -14.81 17.91
CA ARG A 6 -7.14 -15.38 17.05
C ARG A 6 -5.96 -14.43 16.95
N PHE A 7 -6.22 -13.13 16.87
CA PHE A 7 -5.19 -12.10 16.93
C PHE A 7 -4.42 -12.12 18.26
N GLU A 8 -5.11 -12.22 19.40
CA GLU A 8 -4.47 -12.32 20.72
C GLU A 8 -3.48 -13.50 20.80
N ARG A 9 -3.87 -14.69 20.33
CA ARG A 9 -2.98 -15.87 20.33
C ARG A 9 -1.77 -15.72 19.41
N ARG A 10 -1.93 -15.07 18.24
CA ARG A 10 -0.79 -14.79 17.34
C ARG A 10 0.16 -13.78 17.96
N LEU A 11 -0.40 -12.77 18.60
CA LEU A 11 0.32 -11.75 19.32
C LEU A 11 1.08 -12.33 20.53
N GLU A 12 0.49 -13.28 21.28
CA GLU A 12 1.18 -14.04 22.34
C GLU A 12 2.37 -14.84 21.79
N GLY A 13 2.22 -15.44 20.60
CA GLY A 13 3.28 -16.23 19.94
C GLY A 13 4.45 -15.41 19.39
N MET A 14 4.29 -14.10 19.22
CA MET A 14 5.35 -13.19 18.73
C MET A 14 6.28 -12.67 19.84
N VAL A 15 6.04 -13.05 21.10
CA VAL A 15 6.64 -12.39 22.27
C VAL A 15 7.56 -13.34 23.05
N GLU A 16 8.86 -13.21 22.85
CA GLU A 16 9.83 -13.52 23.90
C GLU A 16 9.90 -12.32 24.86
N GLY A 17 9.11 -12.36 25.94
CA GLY A 17 9.32 -11.66 27.23
C GLY A 17 9.45 -10.13 27.32
N ALA A 18 9.63 -9.39 26.22
CA ALA A 18 9.87 -7.94 26.18
C ALA A 18 8.63 -7.12 25.81
N PHE A 19 7.79 -7.63 24.91
CA PHE A 19 6.60 -6.94 24.39
C PHE A 19 5.52 -6.74 25.48
N ALA A 20 5.24 -7.76 26.29
CA ALA A 20 4.24 -7.67 27.37
C ALA A 20 4.63 -6.66 28.48
N ARG A 21 5.90 -6.24 28.56
CA ARG A 21 6.34 -5.17 29.48
C ARG A 21 6.22 -3.78 28.86
N ALA A 22 6.38 -3.66 27.54
CA ALA A 22 6.26 -2.39 26.81
C ALA A 22 4.80 -1.89 26.69
N PHE A 23 3.82 -2.81 26.64
CA PHE A 23 2.39 -2.50 26.49
C PHE A 23 1.58 -2.64 27.78
N LYS A 24 2.24 -2.84 28.93
CA LYS A 24 1.56 -3.25 30.17
C LYS A 24 0.74 -2.16 30.87
N SER A 25 0.62 -0.96 30.33
CA SER A 25 -0.15 0.07 31.05
C SER A 25 -0.91 1.13 30.28
N GLU A 26 -0.74 1.38 28.97
CA GLU A 26 -1.41 2.58 28.39
C GLU A 26 -2.02 2.42 26.98
N LEU A 27 -1.40 1.70 26.04
CA LEU A 27 -2.02 1.38 24.74
C LEU A 27 -2.12 -0.14 24.61
N GLN A 28 -3.30 -0.72 24.38
CA GLN A 28 -3.41 -2.17 24.18
C GLN A 28 -3.57 -2.53 22.69
N PRO A 29 -2.81 -3.49 22.13
CA PRO A 29 -2.97 -3.93 20.74
C PRO A 29 -4.39 -4.40 20.40
N VAL A 30 -5.09 -4.97 21.38
CA VAL A 30 -6.47 -5.45 21.23
C VAL A 30 -7.45 -4.29 21.07
N GLU A 31 -7.20 -3.15 21.71
CA GLU A 31 -8.01 -1.94 21.54
C GLU A 31 -7.84 -1.38 20.13
N VAL A 32 -6.60 -1.35 19.61
CA VAL A 32 -6.33 -0.95 18.22
C VAL A 32 -7.03 -1.88 17.24
N ALA A 33 -6.94 -3.21 17.44
CA ALA A 33 -7.62 -4.18 16.60
C ALA A 33 -9.16 -3.99 16.59
N SER A 34 -9.75 -3.77 17.76
CA SER A 34 -11.17 -3.50 17.91
C SER A 34 -11.58 -2.20 17.22
N ALA A 35 -10.74 -1.16 17.32
CA ALA A 35 -10.98 0.12 16.68
C ALA A 35 -10.86 0.03 15.15
N VAL A 36 -9.96 -0.79 14.60
CA VAL A 36 -9.89 -1.06 13.15
C VAL A 36 -11.17 -1.73 12.66
N GLN A 37 -11.68 -2.74 13.37
CA GLN A 37 -12.95 -3.40 13.02
C GLN A 37 -14.11 -2.41 13.04
N ARG A 38 -14.20 -1.60 14.11
CA ARG A 38 -15.22 -0.57 14.24
C ARG A 38 -15.15 0.45 13.11
N GLU A 39 -13.96 0.92 12.74
CA GLU A 39 -13.80 1.85 11.62
C GLU A 39 -14.22 1.21 10.29
N MET A 40 -13.98 -0.10 10.09
CA MET A 40 -14.48 -0.82 8.92
C MET A 40 -16.01 -0.83 8.88
N ASP A 41 -16.67 -1.11 10.01
CA ASP A 41 -18.13 -1.12 10.12
C ASP A 41 -18.72 0.28 9.90
N ASP A 42 -18.15 1.30 10.56
CA ASP A 42 -18.62 2.68 10.52
C ASP A 42 -18.47 3.29 9.10
N ARG A 43 -17.47 2.85 8.34
CA ARG A 43 -17.19 3.30 6.96
C ARG A 43 -17.72 2.35 5.89
N ALA A 44 -18.40 1.27 6.28
CA ALA A 44 -18.96 0.31 5.36
C ALA A 44 -20.01 0.98 4.47
N ALA A 45 -19.80 0.95 3.16
CA ALA A 45 -20.69 1.55 2.18
C ALA A 45 -21.24 0.49 1.23
N ILE A 46 -22.56 0.38 1.14
CA ILE A 46 -23.22 -0.53 0.20
C ILE A 46 -23.12 0.06 -1.20
N VAL A 47 -22.67 -0.74 -2.17
CA VAL A 47 -22.53 -0.35 -3.57
C VAL A 47 -23.50 -1.15 -4.44
N ALA A 48 -23.78 -0.64 -5.64
CA ALA A 48 -24.56 -1.34 -6.66
C ALA A 48 -24.03 -2.78 -6.85
N GLN A 49 -24.94 -3.74 -7.04
CA GLN A 49 -24.72 -5.20 -6.98
C GLN A 49 -24.73 -5.83 -5.57
N GLY A 50 -25.08 -5.09 -4.51
CA GLY A 50 -25.32 -5.66 -3.17
C GLY A 50 -24.04 -6.03 -2.40
N ARG A 51 -22.89 -5.46 -2.79
CA ARG A 51 -21.60 -5.65 -2.10
C ARG A 51 -21.33 -4.47 -1.17
N THR A 52 -20.79 -4.75 0.02
CA THR A 52 -20.42 -3.73 1.00
C THR A 52 -18.92 -3.45 0.91
N LEU A 53 -18.55 -2.23 0.53
CA LEU A 53 -17.16 -1.80 0.42
C LEU A 53 -16.67 -1.16 1.72
N VAL A 54 -15.42 -1.45 2.07
CA VAL A 54 -14.76 -0.92 3.27
C VAL A 54 -13.40 -0.30 2.93
N PRO A 55 -12.92 0.66 3.76
CA PRO A 55 -11.58 1.22 3.65
C PRO A 55 -10.50 0.14 3.71
N ASN A 56 -9.38 0.38 3.04
CA ASN A 56 -8.26 -0.57 2.98
C ASN A 56 -6.92 0.06 3.36
N ASP A 57 -6.90 1.31 3.81
CA ASP A 57 -5.73 1.95 4.42
C ASP A 57 -6.10 2.47 5.80
N PHE A 58 -5.36 2.06 6.82
CA PHE A 58 -5.60 2.46 8.20
C PHE A 58 -4.33 3.04 8.80
N VAL A 59 -4.41 4.30 9.25
CA VAL A 59 -3.34 4.97 9.97
C VAL A 59 -3.72 5.04 11.44
N VAL A 60 -2.95 4.37 12.29
CA VAL A 60 -3.08 4.40 13.73
C VAL A 60 -2.15 5.50 14.26
N GLU A 61 -2.73 6.64 14.61
CA GLU A 61 -2.03 7.75 15.22
C GLU A 61 -1.87 7.50 16.72
N ILE A 62 -0.64 7.58 17.21
CA ILE A 62 -0.29 7.34 18.61
C ILE A 62 0.59 8.47 19.15
N SER A 63 0.68 8.59 20.48
CA SER A 63 1.60 9.54 21.11
C SER A 63 3.05 9.28 20.70
N GLN A 64 3.90 10.32 20.72
CA GLN A 64 5.33 10.14 20.46
C GLN A 64 6.01 9.16 21.43
N GLN A 65 5.58 9.14 22.71
CA GLN A 65 6.15 8.25 23.73
C GLN A 65 5.82 6.79 23.44
N ASP A 66 4.57 6.51 23.04
CA ASP A 66 4.15 5.17 22.65
C ASP A 66 4.83 4.75 21.35
N GLY A 67 4.91 5.65 20.38
CA GLY A 67 5.56 5.39 19.09
C GLY A 67 7.02 4.96 19.22
N GLN A 68 7.79 5.60 20.09
CA GLN A 68 9.18 5.19 20.35
C GLN A 68 9.30 3.77 20.93
N ARG A 69 8.37 3.40 21.82
CA ARG A 69 8.33 2.04 22.41
C ARG A 69 7.86 1.00 21.39
N LEU A 70 6.89 1.38 20.55
CA LEU A 70 6.30 0.56 19.51
C LEU A 70 7.19 0.36 18.28
N GLN A 71 8.16 1.25 18.05
CA GLN A 71 8.95 1.27 16.82
C GLN A 71 9.57 -0.08 16.44
N VAL A 72 10.02 -0.85 17.43
CA VAL A 72 10.63 -2.18 17.24
C VAL A 72 9.63 -3.23 16.74
N TYR A 73 8.34 -3.04 17.04
CA TYR A 73 7.28 -4.00 16.77
C TYR A 73 6.21 -3.50 15.79
N ALA A 74 6.29 -2.23 15.38
CA ALA A 74 5.28 -1.56 14.58
C ALA A 74 5.03 -2.27 13.25
N ASP A 75 6.07 -2.76 12.58
CA ASP A 75 5.96 -3.48 11.31
C ASP A 75 5.19 -4.80 11.46
N SER A 76 5.56 -5.61 12.46
CA SER A 76 4.92 -6.91 12.69
C SER A 76 3.48 -6.74 13.18
N LEU A 77 3.24 -5.76 14.06
CA LEU A 77 1.89 -5.43 14.53
C LEU A 77 1.00 -4.92 13.40
N SER A 78 1.55 -4.10 12.48
CA SER A 78 0.85 -3.62 11.29
C SER A 78 0.41 -4.78 10.39
N GLN A 79 1.27 -5.77 10.19
CA GLN A 79 0.96 -6.96 9.39
C GLN A 79 -0.15 -7.79 10.04
N GLU A 80 -0.10 -8.00 11.36
CA GLU A 80 -1.14 -8.72 12.08
C GLU A 80 -2.48 -7.99 12.08
N LEU A 81 -2.48 -6.66 12.24
CA LEU A 81 -3.71 -5.86 12.13
C LEU A 81 -4.30 -5.91 10.71
N ALA A 82 -3.46 -5.87 9.66
CA ALA A 82 -3.92 -6.03 8.28
C ALA A 82 -4.48 -7.44 8.02
N ASN A 83 -3.88 -8.48 8.61
CA ASN A 83 -4.43 -9.85 8.58
C ASN A 83 -5.78 -9.93 9.28
N LEU A 84 -5.90 -9.33 10.47
CA LEU A 84 -7.15 -9.28 11.23
C LEU A 84 -8.25 -8.56 10.44
N ALA A 85 -7.96 -7.42 9.81
CA ALA A 85 -8.92 -6.71 8.98
C ALA A 85 -9.39 -7.55 7.78
N ARG A 86 -8.48 -8.29 7.14
CA ARG A 86 -8.82 -9.23 6.06
C ARG A 86 -9.73 -10.38 6.51
N GLU A 87 -9.42 -10.99 7.65
CA GLU A 87 -10.25 -12.05 8.23
C GLU A 87 -11.63 -11.52 8.62
N TYR A 88 -11.69 -10.33 9.24
CA TYR A 88 -12.92 -9.71 9.68
C TYR A 88 -13.84 -9.35 8.50
N ALA A 89 -13.29 -8.74 7.45
CA ALA A 89 -14.07 -8.45 6.24
C ALA A 89 -14.66 -9.72 5.62
N LYS A 90 -13.90 -10.82 5.60
CA LYS A 90 -14.39 -12.11 5.08
C LYS A 90 -15.54 -12.65 5.91
N GLU A 91 -15.48 -12.53 7.25
CA GLU A 91 -16.58 -12.96 8.14
C GLU A 91 -17.83 -12.08 7.99
N GLN A 92 -17.67 -10.77 7.79
CA GLN A 92 -18.79 -9.83 7.62
C GLN A 92 -19.32 -9.72 6.18
N GLY A 93 -18.66 -10.38 5.21
CA GLY A 93 -19.00 -10.26 3.79
C GLY A 93 -18.62 -8.91 3.16
N TYR A 94 -17.70 -8.19 3.77
CA TYR A 94 -17.16 -6.94 3.23
C TYR A 94 -16.14 -7.21 2.14
N SER A 95 -15.99 -6.23 1.24
CA SER A 95 -15.01 -6.25 0.17
C SER A 95 -14.14 -4.99 0.24
N PHE A 96 -12.83 -5.17 0.18
CA PHE A 96 -11.91 -4.06 0.09
C PHE A 96 -11.79 -3.54 -1.34
N VAL A 97 -11.50 -2.25 -1.45
CA VAL A 97 -11.28 -1.57 -2.72
C VAL A 97 -9.84 -1.79 -3.27
N GLY A 98 -8.97 -2.39 -2.46
CA GLY A 98 -7.56 -2.68 -2.77
C GLY A 98 -6.88 -3.48 -1.65
N PRO A 99 -5.53 -3.57 -1.63
CA PRO A 99 -4.80 -4.29 -0.59
C PRO A 99 -4.96 -3.61 0.76
N VAL A 100 -5.15 -4.39 1.82
CA VAL A 100 -5.28 -3.84 3.17
C VAL A 100 -3.92 -3.46 3.73
N ARG A 101 -3.78 -2.21 4.15
CA ARG A 101 -2.60 -1.64 4.79
C ARG A 101 -2.98 -1.06 6.14
N VAL A 102 -2.15 -1.32 7.14
CA VAL A 102 -2.22 -0.68 8.47
C VAL A 102 -0.84 -0.11 8.75
N ARG A 103 -0.76 1.09 9.31
CA ARG A 103 0.52 1.74 9.65
C ARG A 103 0.38 2.62 10.90
N PHE A 104 1.46 2.78 11.63
CA PHE A 104 1.51 3.63 12.83
C PHE A 104 2.17 4.96 12.51
N GLU A 105 1.58 6.06 12.97
CA GLU A 105 2.15 7.40 12.87
C GLU A 105 2.14 8.10 14.22
N ASN A 106 3.15 8.95 14.46
CA ASN A 106 3.25 9.70 15.70
C ASN A 106 2.49 11.02 15.56
N ALA A 107 1.60 11.29 16.51
CA ALA A 107 0.88 12.54 16.63
C ALA A 107 1.35 13.28 17.89
N GLY A 108 1.76 14.54 17.74
CA GLY A 108 2.30 15.36 18.83
C GLY A 108 1.23 15.91 19.77
N ASP A 109 -0.04 15.87 19.38
CA ASP A 109 -1.20 16.31 20.14
C ASP A 109 -1.84 15.21 21.00
N LEU A 110 -1.43 13.94 20.83
CA LEU A 110 -1.97 12.81 21.58
C LEU A 110 -1.18 12.56 22.88
N ALA A 111 -1.90 12.42 23.98
CA ALA A 111 -1.32 11.97 25.25
C ALA A 111 -1.00 10.47 25.21
N THR A 112 -0.08 10.03 26.06
CA THR A 112 0.30 8.62 26.18
C THR A 112 -0.91 7.75 26.51
N GLY A 113 -1.02 6.61 25.81
CA GLY A 113 -2.18 5.71 25.86
C GLY A 113 -3.38 6.12 25.00
N MET A 114 -3.40 7.34 24.45
CA MET A 114 -4.42 7.74 23.49
C MET A 114 -3.97 7.44 22.06
N PHE A 115 -4.92 6.93 21.27
CA PHE A 115 -4.74 6.73 19.85
C PHE A 115 -5.97 7.19 19.07
N ARG A 116 -5.76 7.46 17.78
CA ARG A 116 -6.83 7.74 16.82
C ARG A 116 -6.59 6.92 15.57
N ILE A 117 -7.66 6.46 14.94
CA ILE A 117 -7.56 5.79 13.64
C ILE A 117 -8.06 6.75 12.56
N ARG A 118 -7.30 6.84 11.47
CA ARG A 118 -7.77 7.43 10.22
C ARG A 118 -7.85 6.33 9.18
N SER A 119 -9.01 6.17 8.55
CA SER A 119 -9.19 5.24 7.43
C SER A 119 -9.22 5.97 6.09
N GLY A 120 -8.59 5.39 5.09
CA GLY A 120 -8.59 5.81 3.70
C GLY A 120 -8.88 4.65 2.74
N VAL A 121 -9.12 5.00 1.48
CA VAL A 121 -9.33 4.04 0.39
C VAL A 121 -8.18 4.17 -0.60
N ILE A 122 -7.42 3.09 -0.80
CA ILE A 122 -6.36 2.99 -1.79
C ILE A 122 -6.74 1.90 -2.79
N ARG A 123 -6.98 2.24 -4.06
CA ARG A 123 -7.17 1.21 -5.12
C ARG A 123 -5.79 0.64 -5.46
N GLY A 124 -5.61 -0.69 -5.47
CA GLY A 124 -4.33 -1.31 -5.81
C GLY A 124 -4.45 -2.81 -6.13
N SER A 125 -3.58 -3.33 -6.99
CA SER A 125 -3.55 -4.73 -7.47
C SER A 125 -2.22 -5.40 -7.10
N THR A 126 -2.24 -6.59 -6.49
CA THR A 126 -1.05 -7.35 -6.06
C THR A 126 -0.58 -8.35 -7.13
N VAL A 127 0.74 -8.58 -7.28
CA VAL A 127 1.36 -9.60 -8.17
C VAL A 127 2.31 -10.51 -7.38
N GLU A 128 2.11 -11.84 -7.41
CA GLU A 128 2.99 -12.86 -6.81
C GLU A 128 3.51 -13.87 -7.84
N GLY A 129 4.76 -14.32 -7.71
CA GLY A 129 5.22 -15.63 -8.25
C GLY A 129 5.38 -15.79 -9.77
N GLY A 130 5.34 -14.72 -10.56
CA GLY A 130 5.50 -14.84 -12.02
C GLY A 130 4.24 -15.23 -12.78
N GLU A 131 3.13 -15.50 -12.08
CA GLU A 131 1.78 -15.56 -12.64
C GLU A 131 0.95 -14.39 -12.10
N ILE A 132 0.31 -13.62 -12.98
CA ILE A 132 -0.71 -12.66 -12.55
C ILE A 132 -1.94 -13.47 -12.13
N ARG A 133 -2.02 -13.86 -10.85
CA ARG A 133 -3.30 -14.27 -10.27
C ARG A 133 -4.12 -13.02 -9.98
N ARG A 134 -4.88 -12.61 -10.99
CA ARG A 134 -6.02 -11.72 -10.82
C ARG A 134 -6.92 -12.33 -9.74
N PRO A 135 -7.29 -11.64 -8.64
CA PRO A 135 -8.59 -11.94 -8.06
C PRO A 135 -9.62 -11.74 -9.18
N VAL A 136 -10.64 -12.60 -9.23
CA VAL A 136 -11.73 -12.47 -10.18
C VAL A 136 -12.45 -11.16 -9.89
N SER A 137 -11.95 -10.08 -10.49
CA SER A 137 -12.60 -8.78 -10.53
C SER A 137 -13.63 -8.86 -11.65
N ASP A 138 -14.89 -9.10 -11.29
CA ASP A 138 -16.04 -8.96 -12.19
C ASP A 138 -16.36 -7.47 -12.44
N VAL A 139 -15.35 -6.66 -12.81
CA VAL A 139 -15.63 -5.37 -13.43
C VAL A 139 -15.99 -5.68 -14.87
N PRO A 140 -17.22 -5.39 -15.33
CA PRO A 140 -17.53 -5.45 -16.75
C PRO A 140 -16.60 -4.48 -17.46
N GLN A 141 -15.82 -5.01 -18.40
CA GLN A 141 -15.11 -4.22 -19.38
C GLN A 141 -16.17 -3.44 -20.19
N GLY A 142 -16.43 -2.18 -19.83
CA GLY A 142 -17.37 -1.35 -20.57
C GLY A 142 -17.72 -0.05 -19.85
N GLY A 143 -17.19 1.07 -20.34
CA GLY A 143 -17.68 2.40 -19.99
C GLY A 143 -16.60 3.47 -19.98
N ARG A 144 -16.42 4.12 -21.14
CA ARG A 144 -15.56 5.29 -21.36
C ARG A 144 -15.88 6.45 -20.40
N GLY A 145 -14.84 7.17 -19.97
CA GLY A 145 -14.92 8.60 -19.64
C GLY A 145 -14.75 8.97 -18.16
N GLY A 146 -13.60 9.58 -17.84
CA GLY A 146 -13.56 10.69 -16.87
C GLY A 146 -12.79 10.47 -15.56
N VAL A 147 -11.46 10.43 -15.61
CA VAL A 147 -10.52 11.12 -14.67
C VAL A 147 -9.15 11.27 -15.36
N PHE A 148 -8.74 10.27 -16.13
CA PHE A 148 -7.44 10.21 -16.80
C PHE A 148 -7.58 10.64 -18.27
N GLY A 149 -6.88 11.69 -18.69
CA GLY A 149 -6.76 11.96 -20.13
C GLY A 149 -5.89 10.89 -20.78
N GLY A 150 -6.43 10.04 -21.65
CA GLY A 150 -5.72 8.95 -22.30
C GLY A 150 -5.54 7.68 -21.44
N HIS A 151 -4.83 6.69 -21.98
CA HIS A 151 -4.49 5.43 -21.30
C HIS A 151 -3.01 5.45 -20.86
N PRO A 152 -2.68 6.00 -19.68
CA PRO A 152 -1.31 6.00 -19.18
C PRO A 152 -0.88 4.61 -18.73
N ARG A 153 0.31 4.18 -19.15
CA ARG A 153 0.90 2.89 -18.81
C ARG A 153 2.42 2.97 -18.69
N LEU A 154 3.01 2.11 -17.88
CA LEU A 154 4.45 1.90 -17.78
C LEU A 154 4.83 0.61 -18.49
N LEU A 155 5.81 0.70 -19.39
CA LEU A 155 6.49 -0.46 -19.94
C LEU A 155 7.71 -0.74 -19.08
N VAL A 156 7.64 -1.80 -18.29
CA VAL A 156 8.64 -2.24 -17.33
C VAL A 156 9.61 -3.18 -18.02
N THR A 157 10.90 -2.85 -17.99
CA THR A 157 11.98 -3.69 -18.49
C THR A 157 12.99 -3.90 -17.38
N THR A 158 13.15 -5.15 -16.95
CA THR A 158 14.17 -5.56 -15.99
C THR A 158 15.30 -6.26 -16.73
N ALA A 159 16.54 -5.76 -16.57
CA ALA A 159 17.71 -6.46 -17.06
C ALA A 159 18.03 -7.63 -16.12
N VAL A 160 17.70 -8.85 -16.54
CA VAL A 160 18.15 -10.08 -15.90
C VAL A 160 19.22 -10.69 -16.81
N GLU A 161 20.46 -10.78 -16.33
CA GLU A 161 21.54 -11.40 -17.08
C GLU A 161 21.17 -12.86 -17.40
N GLY A 162 21.07 -13.19 -18.69
CA GLY A 162 20.82 -14.55 -19.17
C GLY A 162 19.35 -14.96 -19.39
N SER A 163 18.36 -14.08 -19.24
CA SER A 163 16.96 -14.38 -19.60
C SER A 163 16.39 -13.42 -20.64
N ASP A 164 15.40 -13.88 -21.41
CA ASP A 164 14.62 -13.05 -22.32
C ASP A 164 14.16 -11.76 -21.62
N THR A 165 14.35 -10.63 -22.31
CA THR A 165 13.96 -9.30 -21.83
C THR A 165 12.44 -9.27 -21.72
N THR A 166 11.91 -9.55 -20.53
CA THR A 166 10.48 -9.60 -20.28
C THR A 166 9.96 -8.17 -20.12
N GLN A 167 9.45 -7.61 -21.21
CA GLN A 167 8.76 -6.32 -21.19
C GLN A 167 7.34 -6.51 -20.64
N ARG A 168 7.03 -5.90 -19.49
CA ARG A 168 5.72 -5.98 -18.84
C ARG A 168 5.01 -4.64 -18.90
N THR A 169 3.70 -4.63 -19.10
CA THR A 169 2.91 -3.40 -19.12
C THR A 169 2.14 -3.26 -17.81
N TYR A 170 2.22 -2.10 -17.18
CA TYR A 170 1.45 -1.74 -15.99
C TYR A 170 0.57 -0.52 -16.32
N GLU A 171 -0.75 -0.64 -16.20
CA GLU A 171 -1.67 0.47 -16.41
C GLU A 171 -1.74 1.36 -15.18
N ILE A 172 -1.60 2.67 -15.37
CA ILE A 172 -1.76 3.65 -14.29
C ILE A 172 -3.24 4.02 -14.24
N ASN A 173 -3.97 3.40 -13.30
CA ASN A 173 -5.40 3.60 -13.11
C ASN A 173 -5.77 4.16 -11.72
N THR A 174 -4.76 4.51 -10.92
CA THR A 174 -4.89 5.06 -9.57
C THR A 174 -4.30 6.48 -9.49
N PRO A 175 -4.77 7.34 -8.57
CA PRO A 175 -4.18 8.67 -8.37
C PRO A 175 -2.74 8.63 -7.84
N VAL A 176 -2.36 7.59 -7.11
CA VAL A 176 -0.99 7.36 -6.64
C VAL A 176 -0.61 5.90 -6.89
N THR A 177 0.59 5.68 -7.43
CA THR A 177 1.17 4.35 -7.66
C THR A 177 2.56 4.29 -7.02
N LEU A 178 2.73 3.48 -5.99
CA LEU A 178 4.01 3.28 -5.29
C LEU A 178 4.91 2.28 -6.03
N LEU A 179 6.15 2.69 -6.26
CA LEU A 179 7.20 1.95 -6.94
C LEU A 179 8.30 1.60 -5.93
N GLY A 180 8.73 0.34 -5.91
CA GLY A 180 9.83 -0.07 -5.03
C GLY A 180 10.00 -1.57 -4.96
N ARG A 181 11.03 -2.04 -4.24
CA ARG A 181 11.25 -3.49 -4.03
C ARG A 181 10.41 -4.09 -2.90
N GLY A 182 9.79 -3.23 -2.09
CA GLY A 182 8.93 -3.63 -0.97
C GLY A 182 7.78 -4.52 -1.45
N THR A 183 7.37 -5.45 -0.61
CA THR A 183 6.21 -6.32 -0.87
C THR A 183 4.88 -5.57 -0.84
N ASP A 184 4.92 -4.33 -0.36
CA ASP A 184 3.80 -3.42 -0.16
C ASP A 184 3.71 -2.31 -1.23
N CYS A 185 4.55 -2.36 -2.28
CA CYS A 185 4.51 -1.46 -3.44
C CYS A 185 3.48 -1.89 -4.49
N ASP A 186 2.81 -0.93 -5.14
CA ASP A 186 1.82 -1.18 -6.20
C ASP A 186 2.46 -1.79 -7.45
N LEU A 187 3.65 -1.29 -7.82
CA LEU A 187 4.52 -1.92 -8.80
C LEU A 187 5.82 -2.32 -8.11
N ARG A 188 5.88 -3.60 -7.74
CA ARG A 188 7.06 -4.20 -7.13
C ARG A 188 8.17 -4.43 -8.15
N LEU A 189 9.30 -3.78 -7.94
CA LEU A 189 10.51 -3.92 -8.74
C LEU A 189 11.48 -4.86 -8.01
N VAL A 190 11.66 -6.07 -8.53
CA VAL A 190 12.58 -7.06 -7.93
C VAL A 190 14.01 -6.72 -8.35
N ASP A 191 14.55 -5.67 -7.73
CA ASP A 191 15.85 -5.12 -8.07
C ASP A 191 16.57 -4.67 -6.79
N PRO A 192 17.75 -5.23 -6.47
CA PRO A 192 18.55 -4.80 -5.32
C PRO A 192 18.90 -3.31 -5.34
N GLY A 193 19.00 -2.70 -6.53
CA GLY A 193 19.28 -1.28 -6.71
C GLY A 193 18.08 -0.37 -6.44
N VAL A 194 16.91 -0.93 -6.12
CA VAL A 194 15.68 -0.18 -5.84
C VAL A 194 15.38 -0.20 -4.33
N SER A 195 15.12 0.95 -3.70
CA SER A 195 14.67 1.04 -2.32
C SER A 195 13.33 0.36 -2.06
N ARG A 196 13.02 0.02 -0.80
CA ARG A 196 11.75 -0.64 -0.43
C ARG A 196 10.55 0.21 -0.90
N HIS A 197 10.57 1.49 -0.58
CA HIS A 197 9.73 2.54 -1.17
C HIS A 197 10.68 3.48 -1.92
N HIS A 198 10.67 3.44 -3.25
CA HIS A 198 11.66 4.16 -4.05
C HIS A 198 11.09 5.47 -4.59
N ALA A 199 9.95 5.38 -5.26
CA ALA A 199 9.29 6.50 -5.88
C ALA A 199 7.79 6.25 -5.92
N GLU A 200 7.02 7.27 -6.22
CA GLU A 200 5.60 7.16 -6.52
C GLU A 200 5.24 7.95 -7.76
N ILE A 201 4.27 7.45 -8.52
CA ILE A 201 3.63 8.19 -9.60
C ILE A 201 2.36 8.81 -9.04
N ARG A 202 2.20 10.13 -9.20
CA ARG A 202 1.01 10.88 -8.82
C ARG A 202 0.29 11.37 -10.06
N VAL A 203 -1.01 11.12 -10.14
CA VAL A 203 -1.88 11.70 -11.15
C VAL A 203 -2.53 12.94 -10.54
N GLU A 204 -2.16 14.10 -11.06
CA GLU A 204 -2.60 15.41 -10.59
C GLU A 204 -3.35 16.11 -11.72
N GLY A 205 -4.66 15.83 -11.82
CA GLY A 205 -5.48 16.32 -12.93
C GLY A 205 -5.04 15.74 -14.28
N PRO A 206 -4.65 16.55 -15.28
CA PRO A 206 -4.16 16.04 -16.55
C PRO A 206 -2.69 15.61 -16.49
N GLU A 207 -1.95 15.96 -15.44
CA GLU A 207 -0.51 15.71 -15.32
C GLU A 207 -0.23 14.42 -14.54
N ILE A 208 0.88 13.77 -14.89
CA ILE A 208 1.36 12.58 -14.21
C ILE A 208 2.77 12.89 -13.77
N ALA A 209 3.03 12.91 -12.47
CA ALA A 209 4.33 13.23 -11.90
C ALA A 209 4.97 11.99 -11.27
N LEU A 210 6.28 11.84 -11.42
CA LEU A 210 7.10 10.91 -10.65
C LEU A 210 7.73 11.67 -9.49
N VAL A 211 7.63 11.14 -8.27
CA VAL A 211 8.21 11.70 -7.05
C VAL A 211 9.13 10.67 -6.41
N ASP A 212 10.39 11.00 -6.19
CA ASP A 212 11.35 10.17 -5.46
C ASP A 212 11.11 10.29 -3.94
N LEU A 213 11.03 9.16 -3.23
CA LEU A 213 10.72 9.10 -1.80
C LEU A 213 11.96 9.08 -0.90
N GLY A 214 13.09 9.61 -1.38
CA GLY A 214 14.36 9.52 -0.67
C GLY A 214 15.08 8.19 -0.94
N SER A 215 15.03 7.73 -2.19
CA SER A 215 15.67 6.47 -2.55
C SER A 215 17.19 6.53 -2.37
N THR A 216 17.80 5.37 -2.15
CA THR A 216 19.25 5.26 -1.87
C THR A 216 20.10 5.57 -3.10
N ASN A 217 19.65 5.11 -4.27
CA ASN A 217 20.38 5.27 -5.54
C ASN A 217 19.85 6.40 -6.41
N GLY A 218 18.78 7.08 -5.98
CA GLY A 218 18.11 8.11 -6.76
C GLY A 218 17.21 7.56 -7.86
N SER A 219 16.24 8.38 -8.25
CA SER A 219 15.41 8.19 -9.45
C SER A 219 15.93 9.05 -10.59
N PHE A 220 15.97 8.50 -11.80
CA PHE A 220 16.41 9.24 -13.00
C PHE A 220 15.31 9.25 -14.05
N VAL A 221 15.13 10.38 -14.74
CA VAL A 221 14.26 10.49 -15.93
C VAL A 221 15.09 11.03 -17.08
N ASN A 222 15.10 10.28 -18.19
CA ASN A 222 15.92 10.56 -19.38
C ASN A 222 17.42 10.80 -19.05
N GLY A 223 17.93 10.05 -18.06
CA GLY A 223 19.31 10.14 -17.60
C GLY A 223 19.61 11.27 -16.61
N GLN A 224 18.63 12.12 -16.28
CA GLN A 224 18.79 13.19 -15.29
C GLN A 224 18.24 12.78 -13.93
N PRO A 225 18.95 13.03 -12.81
CA PRO A 225 18.44 12.74 -11.47
C PRO A 225 17.27 13.67 -11.15
N ILE A 226 16.23 13.12 -10.52
CA ILE A 226 15.02 13.87 -10.16
C ILE A 226 14.68 13.71 -8.68
N ARG A 227 13.97 14.72 -8.15
CA ARG A 227 13.17 14.59 -6.92
C ARG A 227 11.69 14.55 -7.22
N ARG A 228 11.27 15.36 -8.18
CA ARG A 228 9.92 15.37 -8.75
C ARG A 228 10.00 15.81 -10.20
N VAL A 229 9.25 15.16 -11.08
CA VAL A 229 9.17 15.54 -12.51
C VAL A 229 7.85 15.11 -13.11
N THR A 230 7.26 15.94 -13.96
CA THR A 230 6.10 15.57 -14.77
C THR A 230 6.54 14.64 -15.90
N LEU A 231 5.94 13.47 -16.00
CA LEU A 231 6.15 12.47 -17.05
C LEU A 231 5.37 12.83 -18.32
N VAL A 232 6.08 12.82 -19.44
CA VAL A 232 5.52 12.96 -20.79
C VAL A 232 5.64 11.64 -21.54
N ASP A 233 4.76 11.38 -22.52
CA ASP A 233 4.84 10.15 -23.34
C ASP A 233 6.26 9.92 -23.87
N GLY A 234 6.77 8.70 -23.69
CA GLY A 234 8.14 8.32 -24.02
C GLY A 234 9.18 8.56 -22.92
N SER A 235 8.81 9.17 -21.79
CA SER A 235 9.75 9.39 -20.67
C SER A 235 10.33 8.07 -20.18
N ARG A 236 11.66 7.99 -20.14
CA ARG A 236 12.38 6.83 -19.63
C ARG A 236 12.78 7.06 -18.17
N VAL A 237 12.20 6.29 -17.26
CA VAL A 237 12.52 6.30 -15.83
C VAL A 237 13.52 5.18 -15.55
N THR A 238 14.60 5.47 -14.84
CA THR A 238 15.57 4.47 -14.39
C THR A 238 15.67 4.50 -12.88
N MET A 239 15.56 3.31 -12.27
CA MET A 239 15.73 3.10 -10.83
C MET A 239 16.52 1.79 -10.64
N GLY A 240 17.70 1.86 -10.05
CA GLY A 240 18.61 0.69 -10.01
C GLY A 240 18.97 0.20 -11.42
N ARG A 241 18.71 -1.08 -11.69
CA ARG A 241 18.87 -1.74 -13.01
C ARG A 241 17.55 -1.83 -13.78
N THR A 242 16.46 -1.33 -13.21
CA THR A 242 15.14 -1.37 -13.81
C THR A 242 14.87 -0.11 -14.62
N THR A 243 14.39 -0.29 -15.84
CA THR A 243 13.97 0.81 -16.71
C THR A 243 12.47 0.73 -16.95
N LEU A 244 11.76 1.85 -16.77
CA LEU A 244 10.35 2.01 -17.09
C LEU A 244 10.21 3.02 -18.23
N VAL A 245 9.37 2.75 -19.22
CA VAL A 245 8.99 3.75 -20.23
C VAL A 245 7.55 4.14 -20.00
N PHE A 246 7.31 5.41 -19.71
CA PHE A 246 5.97 5.95 -19.60
C PHE A 246 5.36 6.13 -21.00
N ARG A 247 4.17 5.58 -21.19
CA ARG A 247 3.37 5.73 -22.40
C ARG A 247 2.03 6.33 -22.05
N ARG A 248 1.55 7.24 -22.89
CA ARG A 248 0.22 7.82 -22.77
C ARG A 248 -0.39 7.90 -24.16
N ASP A 249 -1.30 6.97 -24.44
CA ASP A 249 -2.06 7.01 -25.68
C ASP A 249 -2.97 8.24 -25.61
N ARG A 250 -2.90 9.12 -26.62
CA ARG A 250 -3.90 10.16 -26.83
C ARG A 250 -5.10 9.51 -27.53
N GLU A 251 -6.30 9.73 -27.00
CA GLU A 251 -7.55 9.49 -27.76
C GLU A 251 -7.59 10.39 -29.01
#